data_AF-A0A7X0VWC8-F1
#
_entry.id   AF-A0A7X0VWC8-F1
#
_cell.length_a   1.000
_cell.length_b   1.000
_cell.length_c   1.000
_cell.angle_alpha   90.00
_cell.angle_beta   90.00
_cell.angle_gamma   90.00
#
_symmetry.space_group_name_H-M   'P 1'
#
loop_
_entity.id
_entity.type
_entity.pdbx_description
1 polymer ?
#
loop_
_entity_poly.entity_id
_entity_poly.type
_entity_poly.pdbx_seq_one_letter_code
_entity_poly.pdbx_strand_id
1 'polypeptide(L)' 'MFRALKWISAIVIACGIVCCVWNLSQFNDRNLGLMVGIGFLVGGIQILMFGMVAPLMQKKTEELPLDTTEELV' A
#
# COMPACT_ATOMS: atom_id res chain seq x y z
N MET A 1 -11.50 -6.87 7.71
CA MET A 1 -10.02 -7.04 7.78
C MET A 1 -9.23 -5.87 7.15
N PHE A 2 -9.82 -5.05 6.27
CA PHE A 2 -9.16 -3.90 5.62
C PHE A 2 -8.65 -2.77 6.54
N ARG A 3 -9.21 -2.64 7.76
CA ARG A 3 -8.81 -1.57 8.70
C ARG A 3 -7.36 -1.74 9.16
N ALA A 4 -6.92 -2.97 9.44
CA ALA A 4 -5.56 -3.24 9.92
C ALA A 4 -4.50 -2.86 8.88
N LEU A 5 -4.67 -3.26 7.61
CA LEU A 5 -3.74 -2.90 6.52
C LEU A 5 -3.62 -1.38 6.33
N LYS A 6 -4.74 -0.66 6.42
CA LYS A 6 -4.77 0.81 6.34
C LYS A 6 -3.97 1.45 7.47
N TRP A 7 -4.12 0.95 8.69
CA TRP A 7 -3.37 1.43 9.85
C TRP A 7 -1.87 1.12 9.74
N ILE A 8 -1.50 -0.08 9.30
CA ILE A 8 -0.10 -0.48 9.10
C ILE A 8 0.56 0.41 8.03
N SER A 9 -0.08 0.61 6.89
CA SER A 9 0.44 1.49 5.84
C SER A 9 0.60 2.94 6.33
N ALA A 10 -0.37 3.47 7.08
CA ALA A 10 -0.28 4.81 7.66
C ALA A 10 0.92 4.95 8.61
N ILE A 11 1.20 3.94 9.44
CA ILE A 11 2.35 3.93 10.36
C ILE A 11 3.68 3.89 9.57
N VAL A 12 3.76 3.05 8.53
CA VAL A 12 4.97 2.92 7.68
C VAL A 12 5.26 4.23 6.96
N ILE A 13 4.24 4.88 6.38
CA ILE A 13 4.39 6.18 5.70
C ILE A 13 4.80 7.27 6.69
N ALA A 14 4.16 7.34 7.87
CA ALA A 14 4.51 8.31 8.90
C ALA A 14 5.97 8.15 9.37
N CYS A 15 6.42 6.90 9.57
CA CYS A 15 7.80 6.60 9.94
C CYS A 15 8.80 7.02 8.84
N GLY A 16 8.48 6.74 7.57
CA GLY A 16 9.27 7.17 6.42
C GLY A 16 9.41 8.69 6.33
N ILE A 17 8.32 9.43 6.55
CA ILE A 17 8.33 10.90 6.59
C ILE A 17 9.23 11.41 7.72
N VAL A 18 9.12 10.86 8.93
CA VAL A 18 9.96 11.26 10.07
C VAL A 18 11.44 11.00 9.79
N CYS A 19 11.79 9.82 9.25
CA CYS A 19 13.16 9.50 8.85
C CYS A 19 13.69 10.46 7.77
N CYS A 20 12.87 10.82 6.79
CA CYS A 20 13.23 11.81 5.78
C CYS A 20 13.44 13.20 6.39
N VAL A 21 12.53 13.67 7.26
CA VAL A 21 12.60 15.02 7.87
C VAL A 21 13.82 15.16 8.77
N TRP A 22 14.20 14.13 9.53
CA TRP A 22 15.41 14.18 10.35
C TRP A 22 16.70 14.17 9.53
N ASN A 23 16.74 13.47 8.39
CA ASN A 23 17.92 13.43 7.53
C ASN A 23 17.94 14.50 6.43
N LEU A 24 16.88 15.30 6.33
CA LEU A 24 16.67 16.36 5.33
C LEU A 24 17.71 17.49 5.43
N SER A 25 18.27 17.71 6.62
CA SER A 25 19.30 18.73 6.85
C SER A 25 20.60 18.45 6.09
N GLN A 26 20.82 17.22 5.65
CA GLN A 26 21.96 16.84 4.83
C GLN A 26 21.45 16.02 3.64
N PHE A 27 20.83 16.74 2.70
CA PHE A 27 20.44 16.23 1.38
C PHE A 27 21.69 15.88 0.57
N ASN A 28 22.21 14.68 0.78
CA ASN A 28 23.32 14.13 0.05
C ASN A 28 23.00 12.67 -0.23
N ASP A 29 23.26 12.19 -1.44
CA ASP A 29 22.99 10.80 -1.85
C ASP A 29 23.84 9.77 -1.08
N ARG A 30 24.82 10.25 -0.29
CA ARG A 30 25.57 9.44 0.68
C ARG A 30 24.85 9.22 2.01
N ASN A 31 23.75 9.94 2.26
CA ASN A 31 23.04 9.83 3.51
C ASN A 31 22.07 8.64 3.47
N LEU A 32 22.50 7.53 4.06
CA LEU A 32 21.73 6.28 4.18
C LEU A 32 20.34 6.51 4.78
N GLY A 33 20.18 7.51 5.66
CA GLY A 33 18.90 7.83 6.28
C GLY A 33 17.85 8.34 5.29
N LEU A 34 18.24 9.15 4.31
CA LEU A 34 17.35 9.59 3.23
C LEU A 34 16.98 8.43 2.30
N MET A 35 17.94 7.57 1.96
CA MET A 35 17.69 6.38 1.13
C MET A 35 16.68 5.43 1.79
N VAL A 36 16.84 5.17 3.09
CA VAL A 36 15.91 4.32 3.86
C VAL A 36 14.55 5.00 4.01
N GLY A 37 14.51 6.31 4.27
CA GLY A 37 13.26 7.07 4.37
C GLY A 37 12.43 7.04 3.09
N ILE A 38 13.08 7.21 1.93
CA ILE A 38 12.45 7.08 0.61
C ILE A 38 11.96 5.64 0.40
N GLY A 39 12.75 4.63 0.78
CA GLY A 39 12.34 3.23 0.72
C GLY A 39 11.07 2.95 1.55
N PHE A 40 10.96 3.52 2.74
CA PHE A 40 9.77 3.43 3.58
C PHE A 40 8.55 4.14 2.97
N LEU A 41 8.75 5.30 2.34
CA LEU A 41 7.69 6.00 1.61
C LEU A 41 7.16 5.18 0.44
N VAL A 42 8.06 4.68 -0.42
CA VAL A 42 7.71 3.86 -1.59
C VAL A 42 7.06 2.55 -1.18
N GLY A 43 7.61 1.86 -0.16
CA GLY A 43 7.04 0.63 0.37
C GLY A 43 5.67 0.85 1.04
N GLY A 44 5.52 1.94 1.81
CA GLY A 44 4.26 2.30 2.46
C GLY A 44 3.13 2.57 1.46
N ILE A 45 3.44 3.23 0.35
CA ILE A 45 2.50 3.48 -0.76
C ILE A 45 2.12 2.17 -1.46
N GLN A 46 3.08 1.27 -1.71
CA GLN A 46 2.76 -0.04 -2.31
C GLN A 46 1.83 -0.87 -1.42
N ILE A 47 2.08 -0.90 -0.10
CA ILE A 47 1.20 -1.59 0.86
C ILE A 47 -0.22 -0.99 0.83
N LEU A 48 -0.34 0.34 0.72
CA LEU A 48 -1.63 1.02 0.57
C LEU A 48 -2.35 0.57 -0.71
N MET A 49 -1.62 0.51 -1.82
CA MET A 49 -2.15 0.11 -3.12
C MET A 49 -2.67 -1.33 -3.10
N PHE A 50 -1.91 -2.28 -2.54
CA PHE A 50 -2.39 -3.65 -2.34
C PHE A 50 -3.61 -3.74 -1.43
N GLY A 51 -3.65 -2.91 -0.37
CA GLY A 51 -4.81 -2.81 0.52
C GLY A 51 -6.08 -2.28 -0.17
N MET A 52 -5.94 -1.50 -1.25
CA MET A 52 -7.07 -0.99 -2.05
C MET A 52 -7.46 -1.88 -3.22
N VAL A 53 -6.53 -2.65 -3.80
CA VAL A 53 -6.83 -3.58 -4.91
C VAL A 53 -7.60 -4.80 -4.42
N ALA A 54 -7.26 -5.34 -3.24
CA ALA A 54 -7.96 -6.50 -2.67
C ALA A 54 -9.50 -6.34 -2.55
N PRO A 55 -10.07 -5.24 -1.99
CA PRO A 55 -11.51 -5.07 -1.93
C PRO A 55 -12.13 -4.76 -3.29
N LEU A 56 -11.41 -4.08 -4.20
CA LEU A 56 -11.90 -3.82 -5.57
C LEU A 56 -12.01 -5.11 -6.38
N MET A 57 -11.07 -6.03 -6.24
CA MET A 57 -11.13 -7.37 -6.86
C MET A 57 -12.31 -8.17 -6.31
N GLN A 58 -12.53 -8.17 -4.98
CA GLN A 58 -13.68 -8.87 -4.40
C GLN A 58 -15.01 -8.30 -4.89
N LYS A 59 -15.13 -6.98 -4.97
CA LYS A 59 -16.35 -6.32 -5.44
C LYS A 59 -16.64 -6.63 -6.92
N LYS A 60 -15.60 -6.69 -7.76
CA LYS A 60 -15.73 -7.05 -9.17
C LYS A 60 -16.13 -8.52 -9.39
N THR A 61 -15.78 -9.41 -8.47
CA THR A 61 -16.22 -10.81 -8.49
C THR A 61 -17.69 -10.96 -8.10
N GLU A 62 -18.19 -10.12 -7.18
CA GLU A 62 -19.59 -10.13 -6.73
C GLU A 62 -20.55 -9.50 -7.77
N GLU A 63 -20.03 -8.66 -8.66
CA GLU A 63 -20.77 -8.01 -9.76
C GLU A 63 -20.85 -8.86 -11.05
N LEU A 64 -20.21 -10.05 -11.08
CA LEU A 64 -20.46 -11.05 -12.11
C LEU A 64 -21.71 -11.85 -11.71
N PRO A 65 -22.86 -11.69 -12.40
CA PRO A 65 -23.99 -12.57 -12.19
C PRO A 65 -23.54 -13.98 -12.53
N LEU A 66 -23.55 -14.88 -11.53
CA LEU A 66 -23.52 -16.31 -11.76
C LEU A 66 -24.93 -16.70 -12.23
N ASP A 67 -25.29 -16.30 -13.45
CA ASP A 67 -26.49 -16.77 -14.13
C ASP A 67 -26.06 -17.39 -15.46
N THR A 68 -26.63 -18.56 -15.77
CA THR A 68 -26.27 -19.53 -16.84
C THR A 68 -24.89 -20.17 -16.69
N THR A 69 -24.74 -21.43 -16.26
CA THR A 69 -25.13 -22.62 -17.03
C THR A 69 -25.20 -23.85 -16.12
N GLU A 70 -26.34 -24.08 -15.44
CA GLU A 70 -26.76 -25.41 -14.95
C GLU A 70 -27.87 -26.01 -15.84
N GLU A 71 -28.04 -25.52 -17.07
CA GLU A 71 -28.90 -26.15 -18.07
C GLU A 71 -28.16 -26.29 -19.41
N LEU A 72 -28.10 -27.53 -19.90
CA LEU A 72 -27.69 -28.00 -21.23
C LEU A 72 -26.19 -28.21 -21.48
N VAL A 73 -25.67 -29.41 -21.16
CA VAL A 73 -25.47 -30.57 -22.08
C VAL A 73 -24.66 -31.65 -21.36
#